data_AF-D7G3Q8-F1
#
_entry.id   AF-D7G3Q8-F1
#
_cell.length_a   1.000
_cell.length_b   1.000
_cell.length_c   1.000
_cell.angle_alpha   90.00
_cell.angle_beta   90.00
_cell.angle_gamma   90.00
#
_symmetry.space_group_name_H-M   'P 1'
#
loop_
_entity.id
_entity.type
_entity.pdbx_description
1 polymer ?
#
loop_
_entity_poly.entity_id
_entity_poly.type
_entity_poly.pdbx_seq_one_letter_code
_entity_poly.pdbx_strand_id
1 'polypeptide(L)'
;MVYPVRGITSLSALSEGNEEDGGGDHDTREAAGGSPAADEIRAVQDEIRAVERKIEDVVKETKKVAKKIDDVEAATIAGGSGYLGMTDPEALLKEKERLGDEKKQLRDEKKQLREQVLVKEKRLFSIEQRRANNAPAGTEASHYVRRSIQQFTV
;
A
#
# COMPACT_ATOMS: atom_id res chain seq x y z
N MET A 1 -40.71 26.33 57.02
CA MET A 1 -40.23 27.47 56.22
C MET A 1 -38.76 27.69 56.56
N VAL A 2 -37.85 27.38 55.64
CA VAL A 2 -36.44 27.75 55.77
C VAL A 2 -35.92 28.07 54.37
N TYR A 3 -35.62 29.34 54.14
CA TYR A 3 -34.78 29.78 53.03
C TYR A 3 -33.35 29.88 53.53
N PRO A 4 -32.34 29.40 52.79
CA PRO A 4 -30.99 29.94 52.89
C PRO A 4 -30.70 30.88 51.72
N VAL A 5 -30.26 32.07 52.11
CA VAL A 5 -29.78 33.18 51.30
C VAL A 5 -28.37 32.88 50.77
N ARG A 6 -28.14 33.34 49.54
CA ARG A 6 -26.90 33.41 48.76
C ARG A 6 -25.69 33.98 49.52
N GLY A 7 -24.48 33.59 49.12
CA GLY A 7 -23.38 34.56 49.03
C GLY A 7 -21.95 34.02 49.09
N ILE A 8 -21.36 33.84 47.90
CA ILE A 8 -19.97 34.16 47.50
C ILE A 8 -18.74 33.47 48.16
N THR A 9 -18.28 32.43 47.46
CA THR A 9 -16.94 32.24 46.83
C THR A 9 -15.64 32.65 47.54
N SER A 10 -14.81 31.61 47.73
CA SER A 10 -13.39 31.50 47.33
C SER A 10 -12.31 32.06 48.25
N LEU A 11 -11.75 31.21 49.12
CA LEU A 11 -10.37 31.29 49.59
C LEU A 11 -9.79 29.88 49.85
N SER A 12 -8.68 29.59 49.15
CA SER A 12 -7.45 28.91 49.59
C SER A 12 -7.48 27.48 50.15
N ALA A 13 -6.74 26.57 49.53
CA ALA A 13 -5.43 26.10 50.01
C ALA A 13 -4.93 24.85 49.26
N LEU A 14 -3.61 24.63 49.35
CA LEU A 14 -2.76 23.50 48.91
C LEU A 14 -2.10 23.70 47.54
N SER A 15 -0.79 23.55 47.34
CA SER A 15 0.40 23.49 48.21
C SER A 15 1.57 23.45 47.21
N GLU A 16 2.47 24.45 47.21
CA GLU A 16 3.68 24.43 46.38
C GLU A 16 4.68 23.41 46.93
N GLY A 17 5.09 22.47 46.08
CA GLY A 17 6.21 21.56 46.30
C GLY A 17 6.99 21.45 45.00
N ASN A 18 7.98 22.32 44.88
CA ASN A 18 8.95 22.45 43.79
C ASN A 18 9.80 21.17 43.69
N GLU A 19 9.57 20.37 42.64
CA GLU A 19 10.46 19.26 42.29
C GLU A 19 11.57 19.79 41.37
N GLU A 20 12.79 19.78 41.91
CA GLU A 20 14.03 20.10 41.20
C GLU A 20 14.21 19.17 40.00
N ASP A 21 14.33 19.81 38.85
CA ASP A 21 14.83 19.26 37.59
C ASP A 21 16.26 18.75 37.80
N GLY A 22 16.41 17.42 37.77
CA GLY A 22 17.64 16.74 38.14
C GLY A 22 17.78 15.38 37.47
N GLY A 23 18.17 15.42 36.19
CA GLY A 23 19.04 14.44 35.50
C GLY A 23 18.88 12.96 35.82
N GLY A 24 18.31 12.21 34.88
CA GLY A 24 18.32 10.75 34.87
C GLY A 24 18.27 10.22 33.45
N ASP A 25 19.45 10.20 32.81
CA ASP A 25 19.92 9.33 31.75
C ASP A 25 18.93 8.71 30.76
N HIS A 26 19.05 9.22 29.53
CA HIS A 26 19.15 8.42 28.32
C HIS A 26 18.07 7.35 28.11
N ASP A 27 16.86 7.80 27.79
CA ASP A 27 16.21 7.22 26.62
C ASP A 27 17.20 7.38 25.45
N THR A 28 17.96 6.32 25.20
CA THR A 28 18.58 6.07 23.90
C THR A 28 17.44 5.94 22.88
N ARG A 29 16.79 7.07 22.57
CA ARG A 29 16.15 7.28 21.30
C ARG A 29 17.30 7.27 20.32
N GLU A 30 17.61 6.05 19.89
CA GLU A 30 18.45 5.71 18.77
C GLU A 30 18.29 6.84 17.77
N ALA A 31 19.34 7.66 17.65
CA ALA A 31 19.36 8.78 16.74
C ALA A 31 19.18 8.17 15.36
N ALA A 32 17.93 8.15 14.89
CA ALA A 32 17.59 7.79 13.54
C ALA A 32 18.24 8.85 12.66
N GLY A 33 19.50 8.65 12.33
CA GLY A 33 20.25 9.36 11.30
C GLY A 33 19.71 9.02 9.91
N GLY A 34 18.38 8.93 9.77
CA GLY A 34 17.71 8.82 8.49
C GLY A 34 17.82 10.18 7.82
N SER A 35 18.67 10.29 6.80
CA SER A 35 18.62 11.45 5.93
C SER A 35 17.21 11.56 5.33
N PRO A 36 16.61 12.75 5.15
CA PRO A 36 15.27 12.90 4.58
C PRO A 36 15.04 12.16 3.25
N ALA A 37 16.12 11.93 2.47
CA ALA A 37 16.10 11.12 1.26
C ALA A 37 15.89 9.62 1.50
N ALA A 38 16.32 9.07 2.65
CA ALA A 38 16.11 7.67 3.02
C ALA A 38 14.63 7.41 3.38
N ASP A 39 13.98 8.36 4.06
CA ASP A 39 12.55 8.28 4.37
C ASP A 39 11.69 8.38 3.09
N GLU A 40 12.09 9.24 2.13
CA GLU A 40 11.40 9.35 0.83
C GLU A 40 11.53 8.04 0.01
N ILE A 41 12.72 7.42 -0.01
CA ILE A 41 12.94 6.12 -0.66
C ILE A 41 12.06 5.04 -0.04
N ARG A 42 12.02 4.97 1.30
CA ARG A 42 11.22 3.99 2.04
C ARG A 42 9.73 4.15 1.76
N ALA A 43 9.23 5.38 1.75
CA ALA A 43 7.83 5.68 1.43
C ALA A 43 7.46 5.20 0.02
N VAL A 44 8.28 5.48 -0.99
CA VAL A 44 8.02 5.03 -2.37
C VAL A 44 8.09 3.50 -2.49
N GLN A 45 9.00 2.84 -1.77
CA GLN A 45 9.07 1.37 -1.72
C GLN A 45 7.81 0.76 -1.09
N ASP A 46 7.30 1.35 -0.01
CA ASP A 46 6.07 0.89 0.63
C ASP A 46 4.84 1.12 -0.28
N GLU A 47 4.80 2.21 -1.04
CA GLU A 47 3.78 2.44 -2.07
C GLU A 47 3.85 1.39 -3.19
N ILE A 48 5.06 1.01 -3.66
CA ILE A 48 5.24 -0.05 -4.66
C ILE A 48 4.69 -1.38 -4.11
N ARG A 49 5.12 -1.77 -2.90
CA ARG A 49 4.64 -3.00 -2.23
C ARG A 49 3.12 -3.02 -2.07
N ALA A 50 2.51 -1.88 -1.74
CA ALA A 50 1.06 -1.79 -1.62
C ALA A 50 0.36 -2.04 -2.95
N VAL A 51 0.89 -1.51 -4.06
CA VAL A 51 0.36 -1.76 -5.42
C VAL A 51 0.60 -3.20 -5.85
N GLU A 52 1.75 -3.79 -5.52
CA GLU A 52 2.05 -5.20 -5.80
C GLU A 52 1.05 -6.15 -5.12
N ARG A 53 0.67 -5.88 -3.86
CA ARG A 53 -0.39 -6.66 -3.18
C ARG A 53 -1.72 -6.58 -3.91
N LYS A 54 -2.11 -5.38 -4.39
CA LYS A 54 -3.33 -5.22 -5.22
C LYS A 54 -3.25 -6.03 -6.51
N ILE A 55 -2.08 -6.07 -7.16
CA ILE A 55 -1.87 -6.91 -8.35
C ILE A 55 -2.04 -8.40 -8.00
N GLU A 56 -1.53 -8.84 -6.85
CA GLU A 56 -1.69 -10.22 -6.39
C GLU A 56 -3.16 -10.56 -6.17
N ASP A 57 -3.93 -9.67 -5.54
CA ASP A 57 -5.36 -9.85 -5.30
C ASP A 57 -6.14 -9.93 -6.62
N VAL A 58 -5.88 -9.02 -7.57
CA VAL A 58 -6.48 -9.06 -8.92
C VAL A 58 -6.12 -10.35 -9.65
N VAL A 59 -4.90 -10.87 -9.48
CA VAL A 59 -4.49 -12.16 -10.06
C VAL A 59 -5.27 -13.32 -9.43
N LYS A 60 -5.50 -13.32 -8.12
CA LYS A 60 -6.32 -14.32 -7.43
C LYS A 60 -7.77 -14.29 -7.94
N GLU A 61 -8.36 -13.10 -8.04
CA GLU A 61 -9.73 -12.95 -8.57
C GLU A 61 -9.82 -13.38 -10.03
N THR A 62 -8.84 -13.01 -10.87
CA THR A 62 -8.79 -13.46 -12.28
C THR A 62 -8.79 -14.99 -12.40
N LYS A 63 -8.05 -15.68 -11.51
CA LYS A 63 -8.03 -17.16 -11.47
C LYS A 63 -9.38 -17.73 -11.04
N LYS A 64 -10.04 -17.13 -10.05
CA LYS A 64 -11.38 -17.54 -9.61
C LYS A 64 -12.41 -17.40 -10.72
N VAL A 65 -12.42 -16.26 -11.42
CA VAL A 65 -13.32 -16.01 -12.56
C VAL A 65 -13.03 -16.98 -13.70
N ALA A 66 -11.76 -17.24 -14.01
CA ALA A 66 -11.41 -18.25 -15.01
C ALA A 66 -11.96 -19.64 -14.65
N LYS A 67 -11.83 -20.07 -13.40
CA LYS A 67 -12.39 -21.34 -12.95
C LYS A 67 -13.92 -21.39 -13.10
N LYS A 68 -14.63 -20.29 -12.78
CA LYS A 68 -16.10 -20.22 -12.97
C LYS A 68 -16.50 -20.36 -14.44
N ILE A 69 -15.72 -19.79 -15.37
CA ILE A 69 -15.95 -19.97 -16.80
C ILE A 69 -15.80 -21.45 -17.18
N ASP A 70 -14.74 -22.10 -16.71
CA ASP A 70 -14.51 -23.53 -16.97
C ASP A 70 -15.66 -24.39 -16.39
N ASP A 71 -16.16 -24.05 -15.20
CA ASP A 71 -17.31 -24.72 -14.57
C ASP A 71 -18.61 -24.53 -15.38
N VAL A 72 -18.85 -23.33 -15.93
CA VAL A 72 -20.00 -23.04 -16.81
C VAL A 72 -19.88 -23.79 -18.15
N GLU A 73 -18.68 -23.83 -18.74
CA GLU A 73 -18.42 -24.61 -19.97
C GLU A 73 -18.66 -26.10 -19.75
N ALA A 74 -18.16 -26.65 -18.63
CA ALA A 74 -18.39 -28.04 -18.27
C ALA A 74 -19.89 -28.35 -18.07
N ALA A 75 -20.64 -27.46 -17.41
CA ALA A 75 -22.08 -27.61 -17.22
C ALA A 75 -22.86 -27.56 -18.55
N THR A 76 -22.39 -26.77 -19.51
CA THR A 76 -22.97 -26.67 -20.86
C THR A 76 -22.77 -27.96 -21.65
N ILE A 77 -21.56 -28.54 -21.60
CA ILE A 77 -21.23 -29.79 -22.29
C ILE A 77 -21.96 -31.00 -21.68
N ALA A 78 -22.14 -31.01 -20.36
CA ALA A 78 -22.82 -32.09 -19.65
C ALA A 78 -24.36 -32.10 -19.83
N GLY A 79 -24.94 -31.21 -20.63
CA GLY A 79 -26.39 -31.18 -20.90
C GLY A 79 -27.22 -30.54 -19.79
N GLY A 80 -26.66 -29.58 -19.06
CA GLY A 80 -27.31 -28.91 -17.93
C GLY A 80 -26.97 -29.63 -16.64
N SER A 81 -25.85 -29.23 -16.01
CA SER A 81 -25.55 -29.75 -14.68
C SER A 81 -26.41 -29.03 -13.64
N GLY A 82 -27.12 -29.79 -12.81
CA GLY A 82 -27.73 -29.28 -11.57
C GLY A 82 -26.73 -28.68 -10.57
N TYR A 83 -25.44 -28.58 -10.95
CA TYR A 83 -24.32 -28.07 -10.18
C TYR A 83 -24.32 -26.54 -10.07
N LEU A 84 -24.92 -25.83 -11.04
CA LEU A 84 -25.10 -24.36 -11.02
C LEU A 84 -26.56 -23.94 -10.79
N GLY A 85 -27.49 -24.89 -10.67
CA GLY A 85 -28.93 -24.60 -10.60
C GLY A 85 -29.50 -23.98 -11.89
N MET A 86 -28.71 -23.93 -12.96
CA MET A 86 -29.09 -23.39 -14.27
C MET A 86 -29.21 -24.53 -15.27
N THR A 87 -30.43 -24.76 -15.76
CA THR A 87 -30.74 -25.75 -16.81
C THR A 87 -31.03 -25.11 -18.16
N ASP A 88 -31.11 -23.77 -18.22
CA ASP A 88 -31.36 -23.01 -19.44
C ASP A 88 -30.02 -22.70 -20.15
N PRO A 89 -29.81 -23.20 -21.39
CA PRO A 89 -28.63 -22.92 -22.19
C PRO A 89 -28.39 -21.42 -22.44
N GLU A 90 -29.45 -20.62 -22.60
CA GLU A 90 -29.32 -19.18 -22.81
C GLU A 90 -28.79 -18.48 -21.55
N ALA A 91 -29.26 -18.92 -20.37
CA ALA A 91 -28.75 -18.41 -19.09
C ALA A 91 -27.28 -18.74 -18.87
N LEU A 92 -26.84 -19.95 -19.22
CA LEU A 92 -25.42 -20.35 -19.15
C LEU A 92 -24.55 -19.53 -20.11
N LEU A 93 -25.03 -19.26 -21.32
CA LEU A 93 -24.31 -18.44 -22.30
C LEU A 93 -24.15 -16.99 -21.83
N LYS A 94 -25.22 -16.40 -21.27
CA LYS A 94 -25.20 -15.06 -20.70
C LYS A 94 -24.28 -14.95 -19.49
N GLU A 95 -24.27 -15.97 -18.63
CA GLU A 95 -23.36 -16.01 -17.48
C GLU A 95 -21.89 -16.13 -17.92
N LYS A 96 -21.61 -16.95 -18.95
CA LYS A 96 -20.28 -17.05 -19.55
C LYS A 96 -19.80 -15.72 -20.13
N GLU A 97 -20.67 -15.00 -20.84
CA GLU A 97 -20.37 -13.67 -21.40
C GLU A 97 -20.05 -12.67 -20.28
N ARG A 98 -20.89 -12.62 -19.23
CA ARG A 98 -20.68 -11.78 -18.04
C ARG A 98 -19.33 -12.04 -17.37
N LEU A 99 -18.99 -13.32 -17.15
CA LEU A 99 -17.69 -13.70 -16.56
C LEU A 99 -16.52 -13.37 -17.50
N GLY A 100 -16.73 -13.41 -18.82
CA GLY A 100 -15.77 -12.98 -19.82
C GLY A 100 -15.44 -11.49 -19.72
N ASP A 101 -16.47 -10.65 -19.59
CA ASP A 101 -16.33 -9.22 -19.39
C ASP A 101 -15.65 -8.89 -18.05
N GLU A 102 -16.04 -9.56 -16.97
CA GLU A 102 -15.41 -9.43 -15.65
C GLU A 102 -13.91 -9.78 -15.71
N LYS A 103 -13.56 -10.89 -16.36
CA LYS A 103 -12.16 -11.30 -16.56
C LYS A 103 -11.38 -10.28 -17.39
N LYS A 104 -12.01 -9.64 -18.38
CA LYS A 104 -11.38 -8.59 -19.18
C LYS A 104 -11.12 -7.34 -18.33
N GLN A 105 -12.09 -6.90 -17.54
CA GLN A 105 -11.94 -5.77 -16.63
C GLN A 105 -10.79 -5.98 -15.63
N LEU A 106 -10.70 -7.18 -15.02
CA LEU A 106 -9.60 -7.52 -14.12
C LEU A 106 -8.23 -7.50 -14.81
N ARG A 107 -8.15 -7.87 -16.10
CA ARG A 107 -6.91 -7.76 -16.88
C ARG A 107 -6.52 -6.30 -17.14
N ASP A 108 -7.48 -5.45 -17.45
CA ASP A 108 -7.26 -4.03 -17.69
C ASP A 108 -6.83 -3.33 -16.38
N GLU A 109 -7.46 -3.63 -15.25
CA GLU A 109 -7.05 -3.15 -13.93
C GLU A 109 -5.63 -3.60 -13.58
N LYS A 110 -5.30 -4.88 -13.79
CA LYS A 110 -3.94 -5.39 -13.59
C LYS A 110 -2.91 -4.62 -14.43
N LYS A 111 -3.25 -4.28 -15.67
CA LYS A 111 -2.37 -3.50 -16.55
C LYS A 111 -2.14 -2.09 -15.98
N GLN A 112 -3.20 -1.41 -15.56
CA GLN A 112 -3.10 -0.08 -14.93
C GLN A 112 -2.27 -0.10 -13.65
N LEU A 113 -2.46 -1.12 -12.79
CA LEU A 113 -1.65 -1.26 -11.57
C LEU A 113 -0.17 -1.49 -11.90
N ARG A 114 0.15 -2.26 -12.95
CA ARG A 114 1.54 -2.42 -13.41
C ARG A 114 2.13 -1.12 -13.93
N GLU A 115 1.36 -0.31 -14.64
CA GLU A 115 1.80 1.02 -15.07
C GLU A 115 2.09 1.93 -13.87
N GLN A 116 1.28 1.85 -12.80
CA GLN A 116 1.56 2.59 -11.56
C GLN A 116 2.86 2.15 -10.89
N VAL A 117 3.15 0.84 -10.85
CA VAL A 117 4.45 0.33 -10.34
C VAL A 117 5.59 0.94 -11.13
N LEU A 118 5.54 0.89 -12.46
CA LEU A 118 6.60 1.45 -13.32
C LEU A 118 6.83 2.95 -13.09
N VAL A 119 5.75 3.72 -12.90
CA VAL A 119 5.87 5.15 -12.59
C VAL A 119 6.56 5.38 -11.24
N LYS A 120 6.21 4.57 -10.22
CA LYS A 120 6.82 4.66 -8.89
C LYS A 120 8.27 4.20 -8.88
N GLU A 121 8.63 3.16 -9.63
CA GLU A 121 10.02 2.72 -9.82
C GLU A 121 10.88 3.79 -10.50
N LYS A 122 10.34 4.46 -11.54
CA LYS A 122 11.03 5.62 -12.16
C LYS A 122 11.25 6.76 -11.16
N ARG A 123 10.26 7.02 -10.30
CA ARG A 123 10.40 8.02 -9.23
C ARG A 123 11.47 7.61 -8.22
N LEU A 124 11.47 6.34 -7.80
CA LEU A 124 12.48 5.78 -6.89
C LEU A 124 13.88 5.95 -7.46
N PHE A 125 14.09 5.55 -8.71
CA PHE A 125 15.35 5.72 -9.44
C PHE A 125 15.80 7.18 -9.47
N SER A 126 14.88 8.12 -9.72
CA SER A 126 15.19 9.56 -9.76
C SER A 126 15.60 10.11 -8.38
N ILE A 127 15.04 9.58 -7.29
CA ILE A 127 15.43 9.93 -5.92
C ILE A 127 16.82 9.36 -5.60
N GLU A 128 17.06 8.09 -5.95
CA GLU A 128 18.35 7.42 -5.75
C GLU A 128 19.48 8.09 -6.54
N GLN A 129 19.21 8.48 -7.79
CA GLN A 129 20.18 9.21 -8.62
C GLN A 129 20.52 10.58 -8.02
N ARG A 130 19.53 11.34 -7.52
CA ARG A 130 19.78 12.61 -6.82
C ARG A 130 20.59 12.41 -5.54
N ARG A 131 20.31 11.35 -4.78
CA ARG A 131 21.09 10.97 -3.59
C ARG A 131 22.54 10.65 -3.96
N ALA A 132 22.76 9.86 -5.01
CA ALA A 132 24.10 9.49 -5.46
C ALA A 132 24.90 10.70 -5.99
N ASN A 133 24.23 11.63 -6.67
CA ASN A 133 24.88 12.84 -7.20
C ASN A 133 25.23 13.87 -6.11
N ASN A 134 24.49 13.88 -5.00
CA ASN A 134 24.73 14.77 -3.85
C ASN A 134 25.59 14.13 -2.75
N ALA A 135 26.06 12.89 -2.94
CA ALA A 135 26.97 12.24 -2.01
C ALA A 135 28.36 12.90 -2.09
N PRO A 136 29.07 13.09 -0.95
CA PRO A 136 30.40 13.67 -0.96
C PRO A 136 31.36 12.83 -1.81
N ALA A 137 32.15 13.51 -2.65
CA ALA A 137 33.12 12.87 -3.54
C ALA A 137 34.14 12.08 -2.72
N GLY A 138 34.03 10.75 -2.74
CA GLY A 138 34.94 9.85 -2.00
C GLY A 138 34.29 8.57 -1.48
N THR A 139 32.96 8.46 -1.42
CA THR A 139 32.31 7.20 -1.04
C THR A 139 32.22 6.23 -2.22
N GLU A 140 32.69 5.00 -2.08
CA GLU A 140 32.71 3.94 -3.11
C GLU A 140 31.32 3.69 -3.75
N ALA A 141 30.24 3.97 -3.03
CA ALA A 141 28.86 3.94 -3.55
C ALA A 141 28.63 4.88 -4.76
N SER A 142 29.39 5.98 -4.86
CA SER A 142 29.30 6.94 -5.96
C SER A 142 29.83 6.39 -7.29
N HIS A 143 30.74 5.41 -7.27
CA HIS A 143 31.32 4.84 -8.49
C HIS A 143 30.49 3.67 -9.04
N TYR A 144 29.85 2.88 -8.18
CA TYR A 144 29.05 1.74 -8.60
C TYR A 144 27.72 2.18 -9.23
N VAL A 145 26.99 3.09 -8.58
CA VAL A 145 25.69 3.60 -9.07
C VAL A 145 25.85 4.37 -10.38
N ARG A 146 26.92 5.17 -10.52
CA ARG A 146 27.20 5.93 -11.75
C ARG A 146 27.47 5.00 -12.96
N ARG A 147 28.03 3.81 -12.73
CA ARG A 147 28.23 2.78 -13.77
C ARG A 147 26.94 2.04 -14.12
N SER A 148 26.07 1.77 -13.15
CA SER A 148 24.76 1.13 -13.37
C SER A 148 23.80 2.03 -14.16
N ILE A 149 23.83 3.35 -13.91
CA ILE A 149 23.00 4.33 -14.63
C ILE A 149 23.34 4.39 -16.13
N GLN A 150 24.62 4.30 -16.50
CA GLN A 150 25.03 4.33 -17.91
C GLN A 150 24.50 3.14 -18.74
N GLN A 151 24.22 2.00 -18.10
CA GLN A 151 23.70 0.82 -18.80
C GLN A 151 22.19 0.85 -19.05
N PHE A 152 21.45 1.76 -18.40
CA PHE A 152 20.01 1.93 -18.60
C PHE A 152 19.66 2.99 -19.66
N THR A 153 20.66 3.64 -20.24
CA THR A 153 20.54 4.71 -21.26
C THR A 153 20.93 4.26 -22.68
N VAL A 154 20.80 2.98 -23.01
CA VAL A 154 20.93 2.46 -24.39
C VAL A 154 19.62 1.86 -24.85
#